data_AF-A0A819RAQ4-F1
#
_entry.id   AF-A0A819RAQ4-F1
#
_cell.length_a   1.000
_cell.length_b   1.000
_cell.length_c   1.000
_cell.angle_alpha   90.00
_cell.angle_beta   90.00
_cell.angle_gamma   90.00
#
_symmetry.space_group_name_H-M   'P 1'
#
loop_
_entity.id
_entity.type
_entity.pdbx_description
1 polymer ?
#
loop_
_entity_poly.entity_id
_entity_poly.type
_entity_poly.pdbx_seq_one_letter_code
_entity_poly.pdbx_strand_id
1 'polypeptide(L)'
;PMNHDNVMNGDETDVDCGGSSGNKCAVGKICKATSDCNNVLCTSGICSSPSCSDGLKNGGEADVDCGGPCSTKCDNGKTCSSTTDCVSKVCNGNQCQAPMNHDNVMNGDETDVDCGGTSGNKCAVGKTCKVNTDCDNVLCTSGFCSILGMNLVVNGDAETGDCSKTYPYDKHPTGWKYTGSPIQVAYTAGWDLSATTPGPSDRGQCYFAGLAGSNNMSQTININGATTLSLIDSGKVSTNLSAWLGGYAHQDDNAKVTLNFNNQGGTKIGNAIAIGPVLSGDRKNITELLFEQSTGMVPTGTRSMDVLVEFTLLSGTDSDGLVDNIAVVLSASN
;
A
#
# COMPACT_ATOMS: atom_id res chain seq x y z
N PRO A 1 55.70 42.79 -24.55
CA PRO A 1 55.24 41.75 -23.60
C PRO A 1 55.73 40.37 -24.07
N MET A 2 56.88 39.93 -23.56
CA MET A 2 57.43 38.60 -23.83
C MET A 2 56.88 37.68 -22.73
N ASN A 3 55.86 36.90 -23.04
CA ASN A 3 55.12 36.10 -22.06
C ASN A 3 55.82 34.76 -21.71
N HIS A 4 57.10 34.57 -22.02
CA HIS A 4 57.81 33.27 -21.94
C HIS A 4 59.34 33.49 -21.80
N ASP A 5 59.76 34.36 -20.88
CA ASP A 5 61.17 34.64 -20.63
C ASP A 5 61.68 34.14 -19.27
N ASN A 6 60.88 33.32 -18.58
CA ASN A 6 61.18 32.71 -17.29
C ASN A 6 61.43 33.72 -16.17
N VAL A 7 60.98 34.97 -16.32
CA VAL A 7 61.06 35.98 -15.26
C VAL A 7 59.73 36.69 -15.10
N MET A 8 59.29 36.89 -13.85
CA MET A 8 58.07 37.67 -13.57
C MET A 8 58.31 39.14 -13.93
N ASN A 9 57.75 39.61 -15.04
CA ASN A 9 57.92 40.99 -15.48
C ASN A 9 56.63 41.58 -16.09
N GLY A 10 56.67 42.87 -16.45
CA GLY A 10 55.49 43.56 -16.97
C GLY A 10 54.33 43.59 -15.97
N ASP A 11 53.17 43.07 -16.37
CA ASP A 11 51.97 42.98 -15.56
C ASP A 11 51.56 41.53 -15.17
N GLU A 12 52.47 40.57 -15.35
CA GLU A 12 52.31 39.18 -14.93
C GLU A 12 52.01 39.06 -13.42
N THR A 13 51.27 38.02 -13.04
CA THR A 13 50.96 37.73 -11.62
C THR A 13 51.77 36.58 -11.04
N ASP A 14 52.29 35.69 -11.88
CA ASP A 14 53.34 34.71 -11.56
C ASP A 14 54.25 34.59 -12.81
N VAL A 15 55.37 33.90 -12.71
CA VAL A 15 56.36 33.77 -13.79
C VAL A 15 55.69 33.25 -15.08
N ASP A 16 55.70 34.07 -16.14
CA ASP A 16 55.15 33.78 -17.47
C ASP A 16 53.62 33.51 -17.51
N CYS A 17 52.84 34.04 -16.56
CA CYS A 17 51.38 33.90 -16.57
C CYS A 17 50.61 35.01 -15.80
N GLY A 18 49.31 35.13 -16.10
CA GLY A 18 48.39 36.10 -15.47
C GLY A 18 48.54 37.54 -15.98
N GLY A 19 47.70 38.46 -15.51
CA GLY A 19 47.66 39.83 -16.02
C GLY A 19 47.16 39.90 -17.46
N SER A 20 47.76 40.77 -18.28
CA SER A 20 47.50 40.86 -19.73
C SER A 20 48.18 39.76 -20.55
N SER A 21 48.95 38.90 -19.89
CA SER A 21 49.57 37.76 -20.54
C SER A 21 48.50 36.82 -21.11
N GLY A 22 48.76 36.26 -22.29
CA GLY A 22 47.84 35.29 -22.92
C GLY A 22 47.78 33.94 -22.18
N ASN A 23 48.70 33.69 -21.25
CA ASN A 23 48.83 32.43 -20.52
C ASN A 23 48.15 32.54 -19.17
N LYS A 24 47.25 31.60 -18.87
CA LYS A 24 46.60 31.52 -17.56
C LYS A 24 47.43 30.67 -16.60
N CYS A 25 47.56 31.15 -15.37
CA CYS A 25 48.30 30.52 -14.30
C CYS A 25 47.64 29.20 -13.85
N ALA A 26 48.47 28.18 -13.64
CA ALA A 26 48.02 26.88 -13.12
C ALA A 26 47.65 26.96 -11.63
N VAL A 27 47.00 25.91 -11.11
CA VAL A 27 46.70 25.77 -9.67
C VAL A 27 47.98 25.94 -8.83
N GLY A 28 47.88 26.67 -7.73
CA GLY A 28 48.97 26.96 -6.79
C GLY A 28 49.85 28.16 -7.16
N LYS A 29 49.63 28.79 -8.32
CA LYS A 29 50.35 29.99 -8.77
C LYS A 29 49.71 31.29 -8.26
N ILE A 30 50.49 32.35 -8.19
CA ILE A 30 50.07 33.67 -7.70
C ILE A 30 49.15 34.34 -8.72
N CYS A 31 48.08 34.96 -8.23
CA CYS A 31 47.10 35.66 -9.04
C CYS A 31 46.64 36.95 -8.33
N LYS A 32 46.11 37.90 -9.11
CA LYS A 32 45.44 39.09 -8.59
C LYS A 32 43.93 39.05 -8.85
N ALA A 33 43.52 38.35 -9.90
CA ALA A 33 42.12 38.15 -10.28
C ALA A 33 41.90 36.73 -10.80
N THR A 34 40.66 36.24 -10.75
CA THR A 34 40.27 34.93 -11.33
C THR A 34 40.61 34.84 -12.82
N SER A 35 40.61 35.97 -13.53
CA SER A 35 41.03 36.03 -14.93
C SER A 35 42.50 35.65 -15.14
N ASP A 36 43.34 35.62 -14.11
CA ASP A 36 44.74 35.21 -14.20
C ASP A 36 44.86 33.68 -14.19
N CYS A 37 43.87 32.97 -13.67
CA CYS A 37 43.92 31.54 -13.42
C CYS A 37 43.29 30.71 -14.54
N ASN A 38 43.82 29.49 -14.76
CA ASN A 38 43.32 28.58 -15.78
C ASN A 38 42.12 27.79 -15.24
N ASN A 39 40.91 28.30 -15.52
CA ASN A 39 39.63 27.66 -15.17
C ASN A 39 39.47 27.30 -13.67
N VAL A 40 40.02 28.13 -12.79
CA VAL A 40 39.91 28.04 -11.33
C VAL A 40 39.85 29.43 -10.70
N LEU A 41 39.35 29.56 -9.46
CA LEU A 41 39.28 30.84 -8.77
C LEU A 41 40.64 31.33 -8.27
N CYS A 42 40.82 32.65 -8.26
CA CYS A 42 41.89 33.30 -7.51
C CYS A 42 41.42 33.55 -6.08
N THR A 43 41.86 32.72 -5.14
CA THR A 43 41.45 32.81 -3.73
C THR A 43 42.67 33.12 -2.88
N SER A 44 42.60 34.19 -2.09
CA SER A 44 43.72 34.65 -1.25
C SER A 44 45.04 34.87 -2.02
N GLY A 45 44.92 35.35 -3.27
CA GLY A 45 46.07 35.62 -4.15
C GLY A 45 46.70 34.39 -4.78
N ILE A 46 46.06 33.22 -4.70
CA ILE A 46 46.55 31.97 -5.31
C ILE A 46 45.43 31.33 -6.13
N CYS A 47 45.78 30.78 -7.31
CA CYS A 47 44.86 29.96 -8.09
C CYS A 47 44.52 28.68 -7.31
N SER A 48 43.31 28.60 -6.74
CA SER A 48 42.91 27.48 -5.87
C SER A 48 42.65 26.20 -6.67
N SER A 49 42.74 25.05 -6.01
CA SER A 49 42.26 23.80 -6.60
C SER A 49 40.75 23.88 -6.87
N PRO A 50 40.24 23.20 -7.91
CA PRO A 50 38.81 23.02 -8.16
C PRO A 50 38.03 22.62 -6.90
N SER A 51 36.83 23.16 -6.70
CA SER A 51 35.94 22.74 -5.63
C SER A 51 34.48 22.76 -6.06
N CYS A 52 33.65 21.88 -5.48
CA CYS A 52 32.22 21.74 -5.76
C CYS A 52 31.33 22.89 -5.24
N SER A 53 31.88 24.09 -5.14
CA SER A 53 31.21 25.30 -4.63
C SER A 53 31.94 26.57 -5.05
N ASP A 54 32.78 26.50 -6.09
CA ASP A 54 33.59 27.63 -6.58
C ASP A 54 32.91 28.42 -7.72
N GLY A 55 31.73 28.01 -8.16
CA GLY A 55 30.96 28.69 -9.19
C GLY A 55 31.44 28.43 -10.61
N LEU A 56 32.39 27.50 -10.83
CA LEU A 56 32.95 27.17 -12.12
C LEU A 56 32.76 25.69 -12.43
N LYS A 57 32.35 25.34 -13.66
CA LYS A 57 32.34 23.95 -14.13
C LYS A 57 33.76 23.45 -14.38
N ASN A 58 34.40 22.87 -13.37
CA ASN A 58 35.79 22.40 -13.43
C ASN A 58 35.95 21.06 -12.69
N GLY A 59 37.18 20.59 -12.44
CA GLY A 59 37.43 19.47 -11.52
C GLY A 59 36.83 18.09 -11.86
N GLY A 60 36.14 17.93 -12.99
CA GLY A 60 35.39 16.71 -13.35
C GLY A 60 33.88 16.80 -13.08
N GLU A 61 33.37 17.97 -12.71
CA GLU A 61 31.95 18.24 -12.51
C GLU A 61 31.09 17.96 -13.75
N ALA A 62 29.85 17.58 -13.50
CA ALA A 62 28.86 17.35 -14.56
C ALA A 62 28.25 18.68 -15.04
N ASP A 63 27.95 19.58 -14.11
CA ASP A 63 27.57 20.99 -14.31
C ASP A 63 28.18 21.82 -13.17
N VAL A 64 28.10 23.16 -13.26
CA VAL A 64 28.69 24.08 -12.27
C VAL A 64 28.35 23.65 -10.84
N ASP A 65 29.38 23.30 -10.06
CA ASP A 65 29.32 22.91 -8.64
C ASP A 65 28.52 21.63 -8.34
N CYS A 66 28.29 20.74 -9.32
CA CYS A 66 27.52 19.52 -9.09
C CYS A 66 27.90 18.32 -10.00
N GLY A 67 27.56 17.12 -9.52
CA GLY A 67 27.75 15.86 -10.25
C GLY A 67 29.23 15.44 -10.38
N GLY A 68 29.48 14.32 -11.07
CA GLY A 68 30.81 13.74 -11.18
C GLY A 68 31.42 13.42 -9.80
N PRO A 69 32.58 13.99 -9.44
CA PRO A 69 33.22 13.77 -8.15
C PRO A 69 32.51 14.48 -6.98
N CYS A 70 31.58 15.40 -7.26
CA CYS A 70 30.90 16.15 -6.22
C CYS A 70 29.87 15.31 -5.46
N SER A 71 29.80 15.54 -4.14
CA SER A 71 28.76 14.97 -3.29
C SER A 71 27.39 15.58 -3.60
N THR A 72 27.37 16.87 -3.95
CA THR A 72 26.18 17.59 -4.44
C THR A 72 25.76 17.06 -5.81
N LYS A 73 24.49 16.67 -5.93
CA LYS A 73 23.88 16.22 -7.17
C LYS A 73 23.26 17.39 -7.93
N CYS A 74 23.25 17.29 -9.24
CA CYS A 74 22.70 18.29 -10.13
C CYS A 74 21.17 18.25 -10.17
N ASP A 75 20.55 19.42 -10.11
CA ASP A 75 19.11 19.62 -10.25
C ASP A 75 18.64 19.41 -11.70
N ASN A 76 17.32 19.36 -11.91
CA ASN A 76 16.71 19.18 -13.22
C ASN A 76 17.18 20.25 -14.23
N GLY A 77 17.41 19.84 -15.48
CA GLY A 77 17.89 20.68 -16.58
C GLY A 77 19.41 20.90 -16.62
N LYS A 78 20.14 20.55 -15.56
CA LYS A 78 21.60 20.61 -15.51
C LYS A 78 22.25 19.51 -16.34
N THR A 79 23.47 19.76 -16.77
CA THR A 79 24.26 18.81 -17.56
C THR A 79 24.65 17.60 -16.73
N CYS A 80 24.57 16.41 -17.32
CA CYS A 80 24.96 15.16 -16.68
C CYS A 80 25.69 14.23 -17.65
N SER A 81 26.52 13.34 -17.11
CA SER A 81 27.18 12.25 -17.86
C SER A 81 26.77 10.87 -17.34
N SER A 82 26.22 10.81 -16.13
CA SER A 82 25.76 9.60 -15.46
C SER A 82 24.45 9.88 -14.69
N THR A 83 23.64 8.85 -14.48
CA THR A 83 22.47 8.91 -13.58
C THR A 83 22.85 9.35 -12.18
N THR A 84 24.05 9.00 -11.71
CA THR A 84 24.55 9.38 -10.39
C THR A 84 24.87 10.86 -10.27
N ASP A 85 24.86 11.62 -11.36
CA ASP A 85 25.08 13.08 -11.33
C ASP A 85 23.81 13.82 -10.90
N CYS A 86 22.63 13.24 -11.11
CA CYS A 86 21.35 13.92 -10.97
C CYS A 86 20.67 13.61 -9.64
N VAL A 87 19.99 14.61 -9.05
CA VAL A 87 19.11 14.40 -7.87
C VAL A 87 18.02 13.38 -8.17
N SER A 88 17.41 13.46 -9.37
CA SER A 88 16.39 12.52 -9.86
C SER A 88 16.91 11.12 -10.17
N LYS A 89 18.24 10.95 -10.21
CA LYS A 89 18.91 9.75 -10.73
C LYS A 89 18.61 9.46 -12.22
N VAL A 90 18.09 10.43 -12.97
CA VAL A 90 17.78 10.28 -14.41
C VAL A 90 18.62 11.25 -15.22
N CYS A 91 19.58 10.69 -15.96
CA CYS A 91 20.37 11.43 -16.94
C CYS A 91 19.97 10.98 -18.35
N ASN A 92 19.27 11.82 -19.09
CA ASN A 92 18.84 11.54 -20.46
C ASN A 92 19.14 12.74 -21.35
N GLY A 93 19.70 12.50 -22.54
CA GLY A 93 20.13 13.57 -23.44
C GLY A 93 21.20 14.49 -22.84
N ASN A 94 22.08 13.96 -21.99
CA ASN A 94 23.09 14.70 -21.21
C ASN A 94 22.49 15.76 -20.27
N GLN A 95 21.21 15.64 -19.90
CA GLN A 95 20.56 16.53 -18.95
C GLN A 95 19.81 15.74 -17.87
N CYS A 96 19.87 16.27 -16.64
CA CYS A 96 19.09 15.75 -15.53
C CYS A 96 17.60 15.99 -15.80
N GLN A 97 16.82 14.91 -15.83
CA GLN A 97 15.38 15.01 -16.05
C GLN A 97 14.63 15.10 -14.73
N ALA A 98 13.44 15.69 -14.76
CA ALA A 98 12.53 15.63 -13.62
C ALA A 98 12.13 14.17 -13.31
N PRO A 99 11.96 13.81 -12.03
CA PRO A 99 11.46 12.49 -11.65
C PRO A 99 10.06 12.26 -12.25
N MET A 100 9.79 11.06 -12.76
CA MET A 100 8.47 10.67 -13.27
C MET A 100 7.99 9.43 -12.56
N ASN A 101 6.69 9.30 -12.34
CA ASN A 101 6.09 8.16 -11.64
C ASN A 101 5.94 6.87 -12.46
N HIS A 102 6.80 6.71 -13.48
CA HIS A 102 6.79 5.60 -14.44
C HIS A 102 8.11 5.56 -15.24
N ASP A 103 9.23 5.90 -14.61
CA ASP A 103 10.57 5.90 -15.21
C ASP A 103 11.44 4.71 -14.78
N ASN A 104 10.89 3.78 -13.99
CA ASN A 104 11.56 2.63 -13.38
C ASN A 104 12.67 2.99 -12.40
N VAL A 105 12.66 4.21 -11.85
CA VAL A 105 13.66 4.67 -10.89
C VAL A 105 12.96 5.21 -9.65
N MET A 106 13.24 4.60 -8.49
CA MET A 106 12.76 5.14 -7.22
C MET A 106 13.42 6.51 -6.93
N ASN A 107 12.67 7.58 -7.21
CA ASN A 107 13.08 8.97 -7.10
C ASN A 107 11.92 9.87 -6.63
N GLY A 108 12.15 11.18 -6.55
CA GLY A 108 11.13 12.11 -6.07
C GLY A 108 10.65 11.77 -4.64
N ASP A 109 9.33 11.70 -4.46
CA ASP A 109 8.67 11.35 -3.20
C ASP A 109 8.08 9.93 -3.19
N GLU A 110 8.40 9.12 -4.19
CA GLU A 110 7.98 7.73 -4.30
C GLU A 110 8.38 6.91 -3.07
N THR A 111 7.54 5.92 -2.75
CA THR A 111 7.81 5.00 -1.64
C THR A 111 8.28 3.63 -2.10
N ASP A 112 8.04 3.26 -3.34
CA ASP A 112 8.68 2.16 -4.08
C ASP A 112 8.80 2.61 -5.55
N VAL A 113 9.51 1.86 -6.38
CA VAL A 113 9.74 2.21 -7.80
C VAL A 113 8.41 2.51 -8.50
N ASP A 114 8.25 3.74 -9.00
CA ASP A 114 7.10 4.24 -9.77
C ASP A 114 5.76 4.26 -9.01
N CYS A 115 5.76 4.25 -7.67
CA CYS A 115 4.52 4.30 -6.88
C CYS A 115 4.65 4.93 -5.49
N GLY A 116 3.50 5.32 -4.93
CA GLY A 116 3.39 5.93 -3.61
C GLY A 116 3.78 7.41 -3.58
N GLY A 117 3.75 8.03 -2.40
CA GLY A 117 3.92 9.47 -2.27
C GLY A 117 2.78 10.24 -2.93
N THR A 118 3.10 11.36 -3.59
CA THR A 118 2.17 12.14 -4.40
C THR A 118 2.02 11.62 -5.82
N SER A 119 2.69 10.52 -6.18
CA SER A 119 2.46 9.86 -7.45
C SER A 119 0.99 9.45 -7.59
N GLY A 120 0.48 9.52 -8.82
CA GLY A 120 -0.87 9.03 -9.13
C GLY A 120 -0.99 7.50 -9.02
N ASN A 121 0.14 6.79 -8.99
CA ASN A 121 0.20 5.33 -9.00
C ASN A 121 0.30 4.79 -7.57
N LYS A 122 -0.66 3.96 -7.19
CA LYS A 122 -0.67 3.31 -5.89
C LYS A 122 0.17 2.03 -5.92
N CYS A 123 0.90 1.79 -4.85
CA CYS A 123 1.78 0.64 -4.67
C CYS A 123 0.98 -0.64 -4.43
N ALA A 124 1.27 -1.66 -5.23
CA ALA A 124 0.68 -2.98 -5.08
C ALA A 124 1.13 -3.67 -3.77
N VAL A 125 0.43 -4.76 -3.39
CA VAL A 125 0.79 -5.54 -2.20
C VAL A 125 2.25 -6.02 -2.26
N GLY A 126 2.97 -5.84 -1.15
CA GLY A 126 4.38 -6.19 -0.98
C GLY A 126 5.37 -5.10 -1.33
N LYS A 127 4.92 -4.00 -1.95
CA LYS A 127 5.72 -2.82 -2.22
C LYS A 127 5.90 -1.95 -0.98
N THR A 128 6.98 -1.17 -0.93
CA THR A 128 7.27 -0.29 0.20
C THR A 128 6.37 0.93 0.25
N CYS A 129 6.00 1.34 1.45
CA CYS A 129 5.09 2.46 1.71
C CYS A 129 5.48 3.22 2.98
N LYS A 130 5.00 4.46 3.09
CA LYS A 130 5.11 5.28 4.30
C LYS A 130 3.75 5.50 4.95
N VAL A 131 2.69 5.62 4.15
CA VAL A 131 1.32 5.87 4.59
C VAL A 131 0.32 5.02 3.80
N ASN A 132 -0.88 4.81 4.34
CA ASN A 132 -1.92 4.01 3.69
C ASN A 132 -2.29 4.54 2.29
N THR A 133 -2.21 5.85 2.07
CA THR A 133 -2.50 6.46 0.76
C THR A 133 -1.45 6.12 -0.31
N ASP A 134 -0.32 5.51 0.04
CA ASP A 134 0.64 5.01 -0.93
C ASP A 134 0.17 3.72 -1.58
N CYS A 135 -0.69 2.96 -0.90
CA CYS A 135 -1.05 1.59 -1.27
C CYS A 135 -2.33 1.50 -2.09
N ASP A 136 -2.39 0.54 -3.01
CA ASP A 136 -3.57 0.26 -3.82
C ASP A 136 -4.57 -0.55 -3.02
N ASN A 137 -5.60 0.13 -2.48
CA ASN A 137 -6.71 -0.46 -1.74
C ASN A 137 -6.28 -1.40 -0.59
N VAL A 138 -5.10 -1.18 0.00
CA VAL A 138 -4.59 -1.94 1.15
C VAL A 138 -3.89 -1.04 2.17
N LEU A 139 -3.50 -1.59 3.33
CA LEU A 139 -2.86 -0.82 4.40
C LEU A 139 -1.34 -0.80 4.26
N CYS A 140 -0.73 0.29 4.73
CA CYS A 140 0.71 0.35 4.92
C CYS A 140 1.08 -0.22 6.28
N THR A 141 1.45 -1.50 6.31
CA THR A 141 1.74 -2.24 7.54
C THR A 141 3.22 -2.60 7.60
N SER A 142 3.92 -2.14 8.64
CA SER A 142 5.36 -2.37 8.81
C SER A 142 6.22 -1.92 7.62
N GLY A 143 5.82 -0.83 6.95
CA GLY A 143 6.53 -0.26 5.81
C GLY A 143 6.25 -0.94 4.46
N PHE A 144 5.29 -1.87 4.40
CA PHE A 144 4.88 -2.53 3.16
C PHE A 144 3.36 -2.50 2.97
N CYS A 145 2.91 -2.33 1.73
CA CYS A 145 1.51 -2.47 1.36
C CYS A 145 1.07 -3.92 1.61
N SER A 146 0.06 -4.11 2.45
CA SER A 146 -0.30 -5.41 3.00
C SER A 146 -1.78 -5.51 3.29
N ILE A 147 -2.32 -6.72 3.13
CA ILE A 147 -3.71 -7.04 3.48
C ILE A 147 -3.89 -7.30 4.98
N LEU A 148 -2.79 -7.36 5.75
CA LEU A 148 -2.85 -7.56 7.21
C LEU A 148 -3.55 -6.38 7.90
N GLY A 149 -4.44 -6.68 8.83
CA GLY A 149 -5.23 -5.70 9.58
C GLY A 149 -6.50 -5.22 8.88
N MET A 150 -6.79 -5.71 7.67
CA MET A 150 -8.01 -5.36 6.93
C MET A 150 -9.08 -6.44 7.06
N ASN A 151 -10.35 -6.05 6.95
CA ASN A 151 -11.41 -7.00 6.61
C ASN A 151 -11.25 -7.45 5.16
N LEU A 152 -11.04 -8.75 4.95
CA LEU A 152 -10.86 -9.35 3.62
C LEU A 152 -12.17 -9.82 2.97
N VAL A 153 -13.28 -9.75 3.70
CA VAL A 153 -14.61 -10.11 3.18
C VAL A 153 -15.18 -8.92 2.43
N VAL A 154 -15.47 -9.11 1.14
CA VAL A 154 -16.17 -8.11 0.32
C VAL A 154 -17.67 -8.16 0.65
N ASN A 155 -18.28 -7.00 0.88
CA ASN A 155 -19.69 -6.89 1.26
C ASN A 155 -20.05 -7.80 2.44
N GLY A 156 -19.21 -7.85 3.47
CA GLY A 156 -19.49 -8.59 4.70
C GLY A 156 -20.55 -7.93 5.58
N ASP A 157 -20.74 -6.63 5.41
CA ASP A 157 -21.70 -5.74 6.06
C ASP A 157 -23.01 -5.55 5.26
N ALA A 158 -23.16 -6.24 4.12
CA ALA A 158 -24.35 -6.18 3.27
C ALA A 158 -24.66 -4.79 2.65
N GLU A 159 -23.75 -3.83 2.68
CA GLU A 159 -23.98 -2.46 2.19
C GLU A 159 -23.70 -2.24 0.70
N THR A 160 -23.18 -3.25 0.01
CA THR A 160 -22.98 -3.20 -1.44
C THR A 160 -24.22 -3.71 -2.17
N GLY A 161 -24.72 -2.94 -3.13
CA GLY A 161 -25.92 -3.27 -3.90
C GLY A 161 -27.22 -2.91 -3.18
N ASP A 162 -28.36 -3.27 -3.78
CA ASP A 162 -29.67 -2.95 -3.21
C ASP A 162 -30.08 -3.98 -2.15
N CYS A 163 -30.63 -3.51 -1.03
CA CYS A 163 -31.36 -4.38 -0.09
C CYS A 163 -32.87 -4.34 -0.31
N SER A 164 -33.50 -5.49 -0.04
CA SER A 164 -34.94 -5.65 -0.07
C SER A 164 -35.60 -4.79 1.02
N LYS A 165 -36.57 -3.95 0.64
CA LYS A 165 -37.28 -3.03 1.57
C LYS A 165 -38.74 -3.42 1.80
N THR A 166 -39.33 -4.13 0.85
CA THR A 166 -40.73 -4.56 0.87
C THR A 166 -40.85 -5.93 0.22
N TYR A 167 -41.92 -6.65 0.55
CA TYR A 167 -42.26 -7.88 -0.15
C TYR A 167 -42.52 -7.64 -1.66
N PRO A 168 -42.10 -8.54 -2.56
CA PRO A 168 -41.29 -9.74 -2.30
C PRO A 168 -39.82 -9.40 -2.02
N TYR A 169 -39.23 -10.04 -0.99
CA TYR A 169 -37.81 -9.86 -0.66
C TYR A 169 -36.94 -10.61 -1.67
N ASP A 170 -36.56 -9.92 -2.75
CA ASP A 170 -35.97 -10.50 -3.97
C ASP A 170 -34.49 -10.11 -4.20
N LYS A 171 -33.90 -9.32 -3.31
CA LYS A 171 -32.50 -8.91 -3.42
C LYS A 171 -31.60 -9.95 -2.77
N HIS A 172 -30.76 -10.57 -3.59
CA HIS A 172 -29.77 -11.55 -3.16
C HIS A 172 -28.46 -10.89 -2.72
N PRO A 173 -27.61 -11.58 -1.94
CA PRO A 173 -26.32 -11.08 -1.48
C PRO A 173 -25.40 -10.65 -2.63
N THR A 174 -25.13 -9.35 -2.73
CA THR A 174 -24.27 -8.81 -3.79
C THR A 174 -22.81 -9.20 -3.55
N GLY A 175 -22.11 -9.72 -4.56
CA GLY A 175 -20.70 -10.12 -4.43
C GLY A 175 -20.47 -11.48 -3.77
N TRP A 176 -21.53 -12.24 -3.48
CA TRP A 176 -21.46 -13.59 -2.94
C TRP A 176 -22.00 -14.62 -3.94
N LYS A 177 -21.41 -15.82 -3.95
CA LYS A 177 -22.02 -16.99 -4.59
C LYS A 177 -23.06 -17.56 -3.63
N TYR A 178 -24.19 -18.06 -4.12
CA TYR A 178 -25.21 -18.61 -3.23
C TYR A 178 -25.94 -19.80 -3.85
N THR A 179 -26.53 -20.61 -2.98
CA THR A 179 -27.46 -21.69 -3.33
C THR A 179 -28.72 -21.52 -2.49
N GLY A 180 -29.90 -21.66 -3.10
CA GLY A 180 -31.17 -21.42 -2.42
C GLY A 180 -31.54 -19.95 -2.43
N SER A 181 -32.12 -19.46 -1.33
CA SER A 181 -32.74 -18.13 -1.27
C SER A 181 -32.18 -17.19 -0.20
N PRO A 182 -30.85 -17.12 0.06
CA PRO A 182 -30.35 -16.08 0.94
C PRO A 182 -30.64 -14.70 0.31
N ILE A 183 -30.93 -13.73 1.17
CA ILE A 183 -31.28 -12.38 0.77
C ILE A 183 -30.47 -11.34 1.53
N GLN A 184 -30.39 -10.16 0.93
CA GLN A 184 -29.91 -8.93 1.50
C GLN A 184 -31.13 -8.02 1.74
N VAL A 185 -31.40 -7.68 3.00
CA VAL A 185 -32.65 -7.03 3.44
C VAL A 185 -32.35 -5.82 4.30
N ALA A 186 -33.15 -4.78 4.17
CA ALA A 186 -32.94 -3.53 4.89
C ALA A 186 -33.45 -3.63 6.33
N TYR A 187 -32.72 -3.06 7.30
CA TYR A 187 -33.24 -2.85 8.66
C TYR A 187 -34.52 -2.00 8.67
N THR A 188 -34.75 -1.19 7.63
CA THR A 188 -35.97 -0.38 7.47
C THR A 188 -37.16 -1.17 6.95
N ALA A 189 -36.96 -2.39 6.42
CA ALA A 189 -38.05 -3.28 6.03
C ALA A 189 -38.88 -3.72 7.24
N GLY A 190 -38.25 -3.77 8.44
CA GLY A 190 -38.89 -4.21 9.67
C GLY A 190 -39.39 -5.65 9.58
N TRP A 191 -38.70 -6.49 8.82
CA TRP A 191 -39.06 -7.89 8.64
C TRP A 191 -38.70 -8.71 9.87
N ASP A 192 -37.41 -9.01 10.05
CA ASP A 192 -36.89 -9.63 11.29
C ASP A 192 -36.13 -8.61 12.14
N LEU A 193 -35.19 -7.89 11.53
CA LEU A 193 -34.42 -6.85 12.21
C LEU A 193 -34.97 -5.46 11.89
N SER A 194 -34.82 -4.57 12.87
CA SER A 194 -35.11 -3.15 12.77
C SER A 194 -33.92 -2.32 13.25
N ALA A 195 -33.98 -1.01 13.05
CA ALA A 195 -33.00 -0.07 13.60
C ALA A 195 -32.88 -0.12 15.13
N THR A 196 -33.88 -0.66 15.83
CA THR A 196 -33.89 -0.76 17.31
C THR A 196 -33.52 -2.14 17.84
N THR A 197 -33.41 -3.14 16.96
CA THR A 197 -33.07 -4.50 17.35
C THR A 197 -31.63 -4.54 17.90
N PRO A 198 -31.34 -5.17 19.06
CA PRO A 198 -29.97 -5.27 19.56
C PRO A 198 -29.04 -5.95 18.54
N GLY A 199 -27.82 -5.43 18.39
CA GLY A 199 -26.88 -5.83 17.34
C GLY A 199 -25.77 -4.79 17.12
N PRO A 200 -25.11 -4.78 15.95
CA PRO A 200 -23.96 -3.90 15.70
C PRO A 200 -24.32 -2.42 15.89
N SER A 201 -23.45 -1.68 16.58
CA SER A 201 -23.62 -0.23 16.79
C SER A 201 -23.30 0.57 15.53
N ASP A 202 -22.48 0.00 14.66
CA ASP A 202 -22.03 0.52 13.37
C ASP A 202 -22.79 -0.09 12.20
N ARG A 203 -23.96 -0.71 12.46
CA ARG A 203 -24.78 -1.32 11.40
C ARG A 203 -25.08 -0.33 10.28
N GLY A 204 -25.06 -0.83 9.07
CA GLY A 204 -25.46 -0.07 7.90
C GLY A 204 -26.98 -0.08 7.69
N GLN A 205 -27.39 -0.05 6.43
CA GLN A 205 -28.78 -0.08 6.00
C GLN A 205 -29.33 -1.50 5.90
N CYS A 206 -28.48 -2.48 5.64
CA CYS A 206 -28.83 -3.81 5.19
C CYS A 206 -28.17 -4.89 6.08
N TYR A 207 -28.69 -6.11 6.01
CA TYR A 207 -28.12 -7.32 6.61
C TYR A 207 -28.46 -8.53 5.74
N PHE A 208 -27.85 -9.70 6.01
CA PHE A 208 -28.16 -10.95 5.30
C PHE A 208 -29.09 -11.86 6.10
N ALA A 209 -29.98 -12.56 5.40
CA ALA A 209 -30.92 -13.50 5.98
C ALA A 209 -31.17 -14.72 5.09
N GLY A 210 -31.62 -15.83 5.68
CA GLY A 210 -31.90 -17.07 4.99
C GLY A 210 -33.14 -17.07 4.10
N LEU A 211 -34.26 -16.46 4.51
CA LEU A 211 -35.56 -16.57 3.80
C LEU A 211 -35.92 -18.04 3.51
N ALA A 212 -36.16 -18.52 2.29
CA ALA A 212 -36.83 -19.81 2.09
C ALA A 212 -35.89 -21.04 2.21
N GLY A 213 -36.23 -21.98 3.08
CA GLY A 213 -35.50 -23.24 3.27
C GLY A 213 -34.08 -23.07 3.81
N SER A 214 -33.36 -24.18 4.03
CA SER A 214 -31.92 -24.13 4.31
C SER A 214 -31.16 -23.74 3.05
N ASN A 215 -30.24 -22.79 3.17
CA ASN A 215 -29.52 -22.22 2.06
C ASN A 215 -28.15 -21.69 2.49
N ASN A 216 -27.35 -21.21 1.54
CA ASN A 216 -26.00 -20.75 1.85
C ASN A 216 -25.54 -19.65 0.91
N MET A 217 -24.55 -18.90 1.39
CA MET A 217 -23.74 -18.00 0.56
C MET A 217 -22.25 -18.19 0.87
N SER A 218 -21.40 -17.93 -0.11
CA SER A 218 -19.96 -18.13 -0.01
C SER A 218 -19.15 -17.12 -0.82
N GLN A 219 -17.93 -16.87 -0.33
CA GLN A 219 -16.94 -16.02 -0.98
C GLN A 219 -15.56 -16.65 -0.83
N THR A 220 -14.78 -16.61 -1.92
CA THR A 220 -13.38 -17.04 -1.91
C THR A 220 -12.49 -15.81 -1.84
N ILE A 221 -11.70 -15.71 -0.77
CA ILE A 221 -10.68 -14.70 -0.56
C ILE A 221 -9.37 -15.22 -1.12
N ASN A 222 -8.82 -14.54 -2.13
CA ASN A 222 -7.52 -14.90 -2.71
C ASN A 222 -6.39 -14.14 -2.01
N ILE A 223 -5.32 -14.85 -1.61
CA ILE A 223 -4.15 -14.26 -0.96
C ILE A 223 -2.97 -14.34 -1.93
N ASN A 224 -2.70 -13.24 -2.64
CA ASN A 224 -1.74 -13.24 -3.74
C ASN A 224 -0.47 -12.40 -3.44
N GLY A 225 -0.43 -11.69 -2.31
CA GLY A 225 0.66 -10.79 -1.96
C GLY A 225 1.92 -11.54 -1.51
N ALA A 226 3.04 -11.39 -2.22
CA ALA A 226 4.29 -12.12 -1.96
C ALA A 226 4.79 -11.98 -0.49
N THR A 227 4.65 -10.80 0.11
CA THR A 227 5.02 -10.56 1.52
C THR A 227 4.07 -11.23 2.51
N THR A 228 2.77 -11.26 2.21
CA THR A 228 1.80 -11.99 3.03
C THR A 228 2.04 -13.50 2.92
N LEU A 229 2.33 -13.99 1.72
CA LEU A 229 2.59 -15.40 1.47
C LEU A 229 3.84 -15.89 2.20
N SER A 230 4.93 -15.11 2.22
CA SER A 230 6.14 -15.50 2.96
C SER A 230 5.90 -15.58 4.48
N LEU A 231 5.07 -14.67 5.03
CA LEU A 231 4.66 -14.73 6.44
C LEU A 231 3.80 -15.96 6.74
N ILE A 232 2.81 -16.26 5.88
CA ILE A 232 1.97 -17.47 6.00
C ILE A 232 2.84 -18.73 5.96
N ASP A 233 3.75 -18.83 4.99
CA ASP A 233 4.60 -20.01 4.81
C ASP A 233 5.61 -20.16 5.96
N SER A 234 5.97 -19.06 6.64
CA SER A 234 6.76 -19.09 7.88
C SER A 234 5.96 -19.44 9.14
N GLY A 235 4.65 -19.64 9.03
CA GLY A 235 3.75 -19.96 10.14
C GLY A 235 3.50 -18.79 11.09
N LYS A 236 3.67 -17.54 10.61
CA LYS A 236 3.60 -16.31 11.42
C LYS A 236 2.37 -15.46 11.16
N VAL A 237 1.27 -16.08 10.74
CA VAL A 237 0.01 -15.36 10.48
C VAL A 237 -1.12 -16.00 11.26
N SER A 238 -1.80 -15.19 12.06
CA SER A 238 -3.07 -15.53 12.68
C SER A 238 -4.22 -14.89 11.91
N THR A 239 -5.41 -15.42 12.12
CA THR A 239 -6.66 -14.89 11.58
C THR A 239 -7.68 -14.71 12.71
N ASN A 240 -8.54 -13.71 12.57
CA ASN A 240 -9.75 -13.52 13.35
C ASN A 240 -10.94 -13.57 12.38
N LEU A 241 -11.80 -14.57 12.56
CA LEU A 241 -13.12 -14.64 11.93
C LEU A 241 -14.12 -14.05 12.92
N SER A 242 -14.90 -13.05 12.48
CA SER A 242 -15.98 -12.48 13.29
C SER A 242 -17.21 -12.18 12.45
N ALA A 243 -18.37 -12.15 13.10
CA ALA A 243 -19.63 -11.68 12.52
C ALA A 243 -20.62 -11.38 13.63
N TRP A 244 -21.69 -10.67 13.30
CA TRP A 244 -22.88 -10.56 14.12
C TRP A 244 -23.88 -11.61 13.66
N LEU A 245 -24.16 -12.60 14.51
CA LEU A 245 -25.03 -13.74 14.20
C LEU A 245 -26.27 -13.74 15.08
N GLY A 246 -27.41 -14.12 14.53
CA GLY A 246 -28.61 -14.21 15.33
C GLY A 246 -29.79 -14.83 14.60
N GLY A 247 -30.98 -14.47 15.08
CA GLY A 247 -32.23 -14.97 14.56
C GLY A 247 -33.45 -14.31 15.16
N TYR A 248 -34.62 -14.88 14.91
CA TYR A 248 -35.90 -14.32 15.31
C TYR A 248 -36.49 -14.99 16.56
N ALA A 249 -36.95 -14.17 17.50
CA ALA A 249 -37.71 -14.56 18.70
C ALA A 249 -37.19 -15.85 19.37
N HIS A 250 -38.04 -16.87 19.50
CA HIS A 250 -37.77 -18.15 20.14
C HIS A 250 -37.46 -19.28 19.14
N GLN A 251 -37.14 -18.94 17.89
CA GLN A 251 -36.83 -19.92 16.85
C GLN A 251 -35.34 -20.29 16.86
N ASP A 252 -35.03 -21.57 16.66
CA ASP A 252 -33.64 -22.10 16.65
C ASP A 252 -33.03 -22.16 15.24
N ASP A 253 -33.75 -21.65 14.24
CA ASP A 253 -33.15 -21.34 12.95
C ASP A 253 -31.96 -20.41 13.15
N ASN A 254 -30.89 -20.65 12.40
CA ASN A 254 -29.60 -20.06 12.72
C ASN A 254 -28.75 -19.83 11.47
N ALA A 255 -27.81 -18.91 11.64
CA ALA A 255 -26.68 -18.73 10.74
C ALA A 255 -25.40 -19.24 11.40
N LYS A 256 -24.54 -19.86 10.60
CA LYS A 256 -23.19 -20.27 10.97
C LYS A 256 -22.21 -19.81 9.91
N VAL A 257 -21.06 -19.29 10.32
CA VAL A 257 -19.98 -18.89 9.39
C VAL A 257 -18.78 -19.79 9.60
N THR A 258 -18.28 -20.36 8.50
CA THR A 258 -17.11 -21.24 8.49
C THR A 258 -16.06 -20.70 7.53
N LEU A 259 -14.83 -20.54 8.02
CA LEU A 259 -13.64 -20.20 7.25
C LEU A 259 -12.81 -21.46 6.99
N ASN A 260 -12.65 -21.82 5.72
CA ASN A 260 -11.79 -22.91 5.27
C ASN A 260 -10.52 -22.33 4.63
N PHE A 261 -9.39 -23.02 4.76
CA PHE A 261 -8.13 -22.62 4.14
C PHE A 261 -7.79 -23.58 3.01
N ASN A 262 -7.35 -23.06 1.87
CA ASN A 262 -6.98 -23.86 0.71
C ASN A 262 -5.53 -23.60 0.29
N ASN A 263 -4.87 -24.64 -0.20
CA ASN A 263 -3.55 -24.51 -0.83
C ASN A 263 -3.65 -24.00 -2.28
N GLN A 264 -2.50 -23.86 -2.96
CA GLN A 264 -2.43 -23.42 -4.36
C GLN A 264 -3.27 -24.28 -5.34
N GLY A 265 -3.46 -25.57 -5.03
CA GLY A 265 -4.26 -26.50 -5.84
C GLY A 265 -5.75 -26.47 -5.52
N GLY A 266 -6.20 -25.63 -4.58
CA GLY A 266 -7.59 -25.59 -4.12
C GLY A 266 -7.97 -26.68 -3.12
N THR A 267 -7.00 -27.46 -2.62
CA THR A 267 -7.27 -28.47 -1.58
C THR A 267 -7.36 -27.81 -0.22
N LYS A 268 -8.39 -28.16 0.55
CA LYS A 268 -8.53 -27.73 1.95
C LYS A 268 -7.36 -28.22 2.79
N ILE A 269 -6.79 -27.34 3.61
CA ILE A 269 -5.68 -27.62 4.51
C ILE A 269 -5.96 -27.08 5.92
N GLY A 270 -5.37 -27.72 6.92
CA GLY A 270 -5.57 -27.35 8.32
C GLY A 270 -7.02 -27.53 8.81
N ASN A 271 -7.32 -26.93 9.97
CA ASN A 271 -8.65 -26.96 10.55
C ASN A 271 -9.43 -25.72 10.14
N ALA A 272 -10.71 -25.90 9.81
CA ALA A 272 -11.62 -24.78 9.61
C ALA A 272 -11.84 -24.03 10.94
N ILE A 273 -12.06 -22.72 10.83
CA ILE A 273 -12.50 -21.87 11.94
C ILE A 273 -13.97 -21.60 11.74
N ALA A 274 -14.78 -21.68 12.79
CA ALA A 274 -16.20 -21.40 12.70
C ALA A 274 -16.69 -20.55 13.87
N ILE A 275 -17.76 -19.81 13.62
CA ILE A 275 -18.54 -19.05 14.59
C ILE A 275 -20.02 -19.38 14.42
N GLY A 276 -20.76 -19.37 15.54
CA GLY A 276 -22.11 -19.91 15.60
C GLY A 276 -22.17 -21.45 15.51
N PRO A 277 -23.38 -22.04 15.39
CA PRO A 277 -24.66 -21.34 15.25
C PRO A 277 -25.06 -20.59 16.51
N VAL A 278 -25.74 -19.45 16.35
CA VAL A 278 -26.39 -18.75 17.47
C VAL A 278 -27.84 -19.22 17.53
N LEU A 279 -28.24 -19.83 18.64
CA LEU A 279 -29.58 -20.39 18.85
C LEU A 279 -30.47 -19.43 19.65
N SER A 280 -31.77 -19.74 19.76
CA SER A 280 -32.70 -18.92 20.54
C SER A 280 -32.29 -18.82 22.02
N GLY A 281 -31.70 -19.89 22.57
CA GLY A 281 -31.20 -19.94 23.94
C GLY A 281 -30.08 -18.93 24.21
N ASP A 282 -29.16 -18.77 23.26
CA ASP A 282 -28.05 -17.81 23.36
C ASP A 282 -28.58 -16.36 23.34
N ARG A 283 -29.60 -16.12 22.52
CA ARG A 283 -30.34 -14.86 22.41
C ARG A 283 -31.38 -14.63 23.51
N LYS A 284 -31.46 -15.49 24.53
CA LYS A 284 -32.47 -15.43 25.60
C LYS A 284 -33.91 -15.28 25.07
N ASN A 285 -34.21 -15.93 23.94
CA ASN A 285 -35.50 -15.91 23.23
C ASN A 285 -35.94 -14.52 22.72
N ILE A 286 -35.03 -13.58 22.47
CA ILE A 286 -35.33 -12.30 21.82
C ILE A 286 -34.69 -12.21 20.44
N THR A 287 -35.31 -11.46 19.52
CA THR A 287 -34.70 -11.15 18.23
C THR A 287 -33.51 -10.21 18.46
N GLU A 288 -32.30 -10.66 18.16
CA GLU A 288 -31.06 -9.88 18.24
C GLU A 288 -29.95 -10.51 17.40
N LEU A 289 -28.91 -9.73 17.15
CA LEU A 289 -27.62 -10.24 16.68
C LEU A 289 -26.60 -10.20 17.83
N LEU A 290 -25.89 -11.30 18.03
CA LEU A 290 -24.78 -11.43 18.98
C LEU A 290 -23.45 -11.39 18.22
N PHE A 291 -22.48 -10.68 18.77
CA PHE A 291 -21.13 -10.65 18.20
C PHE A 291 -20.42 -11.96 18.52
N GLU A 292 -20.06 -12.70 17.47
CA GLU A 292 -19.31 -13.94 17.56
C GLU A 292 -17.94 -13.78 16.90
N GLN A 293 -16.91 -14.32 17.52
CA GLN A 293 -15.57 -14.32 16.95
C GLN A 293 -14.78 -15.57 17.34
N SER A 294 -13.87 -15.96 16.46
CA SER A 294 -12.94 -17.05 16.69
C SER A 294 -11.60 -16.75 16.01
N THR A 295 -10.51 -17.07 16.71
CA THR A 295 -9.15 -16.84 16.23
C THR A 295 -8.43 -18.16 16.00
N GLY A 296 -7.53 -18.18 15.02
CA GLY A 296 -6.68 -19.34 14.79
C GLY A 296 -5.44 -18.98 13.97
N MET A 297 -4.51 -19.92 13.87
CA MET A 297 -3.36 -19.77 12.97
C MET A 297 -3.79 -20.07 11.54
N VAL A 298 -3.28 -19.29 10.58
CA VAL A 298 -3.41 -19.61 9.15
C VAL A 298 -2.46 -20.77 8.85
N PRO A 299 -2.95 -21.90 8.30
CA PRO A 299 -2.09 -23.02 7.93
C PRO A 299 -0.98 -22.60 6.95
N THR A 300 0.22 -23.18 7.11
CA THR A 300 1.31 -22.96 6.16
C THR A 300 0.89 -23.47 4.76
N GLY A 301 1.23 -22.71 3.71
CA GLY A 301 0.83 -23.04 2.35
C GLY A 301 -0.58 -22.59 1.96
N THR A 302 -1.32 -21.86 2.80
CA THR A 302 -2.60 -21.23 2.41
C THR A 302 -2.38 -20.24 1.26
N ARG A 303 -3.28 -20.28 0.28
CA ARG A 303 -3.30 -19.39 -0.91
C ARG A 303 -4.67 -18.78 -1.16
N SER A 304 -5.73 -19.43 -0.70
CA SER A 304 -7.06 -18.84 -0.63
C SER A 304 -7.80 -19.30 0.61
N MET A 305 -8.84 -18.57 0.98
CA MET A 305 -9.73 -18.92 2.08
C MET A 305 -11.17 -18.85 1.60
N ASP A 306 -11.98 -19.84 1.92
CA ASP A 306 -13.41 -19.84 1.61
C ASP A 306 -14.21 -19.51 2.86
N VAL A 307 -14.95 -18.40 2.79
CA VAL A 307 -15.96 -18.03 3.78
C VAL A 307 -17.28 -18.64 3.31
N LEU A 308 -17.86 -19.49 4.14
CA LEU A 308 -19.17 -20.11 3.91
C LEU A 308 -20.11 -19.68 5.04
N VAL A 309 -21.23 -19.09 4.65
CA VAL A 309 -22.37 -18.81 5.54
C VAL A 309 -23.45 -19.83 5.25
N GLU A 310 -23.87 -20.56 6.28
CA GLU A 310 -24.94 -21.55 6.21
C GLU A 310 -26.13 -21.03 7.01
N PHE A 311 -27.28 -20.90 6.34
CA PHE A 311 -28.57 -20.60 6.95
C PHE A 311 -29.34 -21.91 7.11
N THR A 312 -29.59 -22.31 8.35
CA THR A 312 -30.23 -23.59 8.67
C THR A 312 -31.67 -23.33 9.10
N LEU A 313 -32.62 -23.92 8.35
CA LEU A 313 -34.01 -24.05 8.74
C LEU A 313 -34.18 -25.33 9.57
N LEU A 314 -34.69 -25.21 10.79
CA LEU A 314 -35.03 -26.35 11.65
C LEU A 314 -36.54 -26.65 11.64
N SER A 315 -37.38 -25.62 11.50
CA SER A 315 -38.83 -25.79 11.43
C SER A 315 -39.52 -24.63 10.71
N GLY A 316 -40.62 -24.88 10.00
CA GLY A 316 -41.35 -23.84 9.27
C GLY A 316 -40.98 -23.82 7.79
N THR A 317 -41.08 -22.64 7.16
CA THR A 317 -40.81 -22.46 5.72
C THR A 317 -39.62 -21.54 5.46
N ASP A 318 -39.42 -20.55 6.32
CA ASP A 318 -38.38 -19.53 6.17
C ASP A 318 -37.34 -19.71 7.29
N SER A 319 -36.06 -19.74 6.93
CA SER A 319 -34.92 -19.71 7.83
C SER A 319 -34.72 -18.30 8.36
N ASP A 320 -34.97 -18.16 9.66
CA ASP A 320 -34.72 -16.94 10.42
C ASP A 320 -33.25 -16.85 10.88
N GLY A 321 -32.32 -17.41 10.12
CA GLY A 321 -30.89 -17.26 10.35
C GLY A 321 -30.41 -15.90 9.83
N LEU A 322 -29.78 -15.11 10.70
CA LEU A 322 -29.42 -13.72 10.41
C LEU A 322 -27.92 -13.49 10.58
N VAL A 323 -27.30 -12.73 9.68
CA VAL A 323 -25.89 -12.35 9.78
C VAL A 323 -25.63 -10.95 9.25
N ASP A 324 -24.70 -10.26 9.92
CA ASP A 324 -24.20 -8.95 9.51
C ASP A 324 -22.71 -8.79 9.88
N ASN A 325 -22.03 -7.81 9.29
CA ASN A 325 -20.64 -7.41 9.60
C ASN A 325 -19.66 -8.60 9.65
N ILE A 326 -19.71 -9.47 8.63
CA ILE A 326 -18.79 -10.60 8.51
C ILE A 326 -17.38 -10.08 8.20
N ALA A 327 -16.41 -10.50 9.00
CA ALA A 327 -15.02 -10.11 8.83
C ALA A 327 -14.04 -11.27 8.96
N VAL A 328 -13.03 -11.25 8.09
CA VAL A 328 -11.83 -12.09 8.19
C VAL A 328 -10.64 -11.16 8.18
N VAL A 329 -9.94 -11.07 9.33
CA VAL A 329 -8.79 -10.18 9.50
C VAL A 329 -7.55 -11.01 9.77
N LEU A 330 -6.52 -10.83 8.93
CA LEU A 330 -5.22 -11.45 9.12
C LEU A 330 -4.29 -10.55 9.93
N SER A 331 -3.50 -11.14 10.82
CA SER A 331 -2.51 -10.42 11.63
C SER A 331 -1.17 -11.17 11.62
N ALA A 332 -0.07 -10.42 11.62
CA ALA A 332 1.23 -11.01 11.90
C ALA A 332 1.25 -11.49 13.36
N SER A 333 1.58 -12.76 13.58
CA SER A 333 1.80 -13.30 14.93
C SER A 333 3.27 -13.11 15.31
N ASN A 334 3.49 -12.64 16.54
CA ASN A 334 4.83 -12.52 17.12
C ASN A 334 5.52 -13.88 17.28
#